data_AF-A0A938XG36-F1
#
_entry.id   AF-A0A938XG36-F1
#
_cell.length_a   1.000
_cell.length_b   1.000
_cell.length_c   1.000
_cell.angle_alpha   90.00
_cell.angle_beta   90.00
_cell.angle_gamma   90.00
#
_symmetry.space_group_name_H-M   'P 1'
#
loop_
_entity.id
_entity.type
_entity.pdbx_description
1 polymer ?
#
loop_
_entity_poly.entity_id
_entity_poly.type
_entity_poly.pdbx_seq_one_letter_code
_entity_poly.pdbx_strand_id
1 'polypeptide(L)'
;MYIQQKKNEDAAVLLERKLNSSIQEIFLMLDQLATVTVREGNTERARELARYSRQVMEIYPWDYSTFVVEFTVAAEAREADRCLELLEQMLQALSVPFRLEKSVLFAHQPAKEPDPAMGRQIKETLLTALERDEEYAFIREQEGYQELRRKYADR
;
A
#
# COMPACT_ATOMS: atom_id res chain seq x y z
N MET A 1 -13.71 -39.05 9.24
CA MET A 1 -13.86 -38.04 8.18
C MET A 1 -13.90 -36.62 8.76
N TYR A 2 -14.82 -36.29 9.67
CA TYR A 2 -14.90 -34.96 10.32
C TYR A 2 -13.63 -34.49 11.04
N ILE A 3 -12.95 -35.35 11.81
CA ILE A 3 -11.70 -34.99 12.51
C ILE A 3 -10.59 -34.61 11.51
N GLN A 4 -10.54 -35.27 10.35
CA GLN A 4 -9.54 -34.98 9.32
C GLN A 4 -9.85 -33.66 8.60
N GLN A 5 -11.14 -33.38 8.33
CA GLN A 5 -11.58 -32.10 7.77
C GLN A 5 -11.24 -30.94 8.70
N LYS A 6 -11.56 -31.05 10.00
CA LYS A 6 -11.21 -30.02 10.99
C LYS A 6 -9.69 -29.77 11.06
N LYS A 7 -8.88 -30.83 11.03
CA LYS A 7 -7.41 -30.71 10.96
C LYS A 7 -6.93 -30.00 9.69
N ASN A 8 -7.59 -30.23 8.56
CA ASN A 8 -7.25 -29.58 7.29
C ASN A 8 -7.60 -28.09 7.31
N GLU A 9 -8.75 -27.71 7.88
CA GLU A 9 -9.16 -26.30 8.05
C GLU A 9 -8.19 -25.57 8.98
N ASP A 10 -7.86 -26.15 10.14
CA ASP A 10 -6.88 -25.59 11.08
C ASP A 10 -5.50 -25.40 10.41
N ALA A 11 -5.07 -26.37 9.60
CA ALA A 11 -3.83 -26.28 8.83
C ALA A 11 -3.88 -25.18 7.76
N ALA A 12 -5.00 -25.03 7.05
CA ALA A 12 -5.19 -23.99 6.05
C ALA A 12 -5.09 -22.59 6.68
N VAL A 13 -5.75 -22.36 7.83
CA VAL A 13 -5.66 -21.08 8.55
C VAL A 13 -4.22 -20.72 8.89
N LEU A 14 -3.41 -21.68 9.34
CA LEU A 14 -1.99 -21.46 9.67
C LEU A 14 -1.16 -21.15 8.42
N LEU A 15 -1.39 -21.88 7.32
CA LEU A 15 -0.69 -21.66 6.05
C LEU A 15 -1.01 -20.30 5.44
N GLU A 16 -2.28 -19.91 5.42
CA GLU A 16 -2.71 -18.60 4.92
C GLU A 16 -2.13 -17.43 5.73
N ARG A 17 -2.07 -17.56 7.07
CA ARG A 17 -1.42 -16.55 7.92
C ARG A 17 0.08 -16.43 7.64
N LYS A 18 0.76 -17.58 7.53
CA LYS A 18 2.20 -17.61 7.21
C LYS A 18 2.45 -17.01 5.83
N LEU A 19 1.62 -17.37 4.84
CA LEU A 19 1.68 -16.81 3.49
C LEU A 19 1.52 -15.29 3.53
N ASN A 20 0.50 -14.78 4.22
CA ASN A 20 0.29 -13.33 4.40
C ASN A 20 1.53 -12.66 4.99
N SER A 21 2.09 -13.21 6.08
CA SER A 21 3.31 -12.66 6.68
C SER A 21 4.50 -12.65 5.71
N SER A 22 4.72 -13.71 4.95
CA SER A 22 5.79 -13.78 3.94
C SER A 22 5.59 -12.77 2.81
N ILE A 23 4.35 -12.54 2.37
CA ILE A 23 4.04 -11.51 1.37
C ILE A 23 4.39 -10.12 1.92
N GLN A 24 3.99 -9.81 3.15
CA GLN A 24 4.30 -8.52 3.78
C GLN A 24 5.82 -8.29 3.91
N GLU A 25 6.57 -9.35 4.23
CA GLU A 25 8.04 -9.31 4.27
C GLU A 25 8.64 -9.03 2.88
N ILE A 26 8.16 -9.71 1.84
CA ILE A 26 8.57 -9.47 0.45
C ILE A 26 8.28 -8.02 0.04
N PHE A 27 7.08 -7.52 0.35
CA PHE A 27 6.69 -6.15 0.07
C PHE A 27 7.64 -5.14 0.74
N LEU A 28 7.94 -5.32 2.03
CA LEU A 28 8.85 -4.44 2.76
C LEU A 28 10.27 -4.47 2.19
N MET A 29 10.78 -5.65 1.82
CA MET A 29 12.10 -5.77 1.18
C MET A 29 12.13 -5.09 -0.19
N LEU A 30 11.06 -5.19 -0.99
CA LEU A 30 10.97 -4.52 -2.29
C LEU A 30 10.94 -3.00 -2.14
N ASP A 31 10.21 -2.47 -1.15
CA ASP A 31 10.19 -1.05 -0.82
C ASP A 31 11.58 -0.53 -0.42
N GLN A 32 12.22 -1.20 0.54
CA GLN A 32 13.57 -0.84 1.00
C GLN A 32 14.61 -0.91 -0.13
N LEU A 33 14.54 -1.95 -0.96
CA LEU A 33 15.46 -2.12 -2.08
C LEU A 33 15.24 -1.04 -3.14
N ALA A 34 13.99 -0.66 -3.43
CA ALA A 34 13.68 0.43 -4.34
C ALA A 34 14.24 1.76 -3.82
N THR A 35 14.02 2.07 -2.54
CA THR A 35 14.56 3.26 -1.85
C THR A 35 16.08 3.35 -1.97
N VAL A 36 16.80 2.29 -1.59
CA VAL A 36 18.27 2.28 -1.69
C VAL A 36 18.71 2.43 -3.16
N THR A 37 18.02 1.79 -4.10
CA THR A 37 18.34 1.85 -5.53
C THR A 37 18.17 3.27 -6.11
N VAL A 38 17.18 4.05 -5.64
CA VAL A 38 17.08 5.48 -5.99
C VAL A 38 18.30 6.25 -5.47
N ARG A 39 18.70 6.02 -4.21
CA ARG A 39 19.86 6.68 -3.58
C ARG A 39 21.19 6.32 -4.24
N GLU A 40 21.29 5.14 -4.85
CA GLU A 40 22.40 4.72 -5.70
C GLU A 40 22.41 5.40 -7.09
N GLY A 41 21.38 6.21 -7.41
CA GLY A 41 21.25 6.93 -8.67
C GLY A 41 20.62 6.11 -9.81
N ASN A 42 20.00 4.96 -9.51
CA ASN A 42 19.40 4.08 -10.51
C ASN A 42 17.86 4.05 -10.43
N THR A 43 17.23 5.20 -10.66
CA THR A 43 15.76 5.34 -10.59
C THR A 43 15.02 4.39 -11.53
N GLU A 44 15.59 4.04 -12.69
CA GLU A 44 14.98 3.08 -13.62
C GLU A 44 14.83 1.69 -13.00
N ARG A 45 15.91 1.17 -12.38
CA ARG A 45 15.85 -0.10 -11.65
C ARG A 45 14.92 -0.02 -10.45
N ALA A 46 14.88 1.12 -9.73
CA ALA A 46 13.95 1.30 -8.62
C ALA A 46 12.48 1.22 -9.07
N ARG A 47 12.16 1.78 -10.25
CA ARG A 47 10.83 1.64 -10.85
C ARG A 47 10.52 0.20 -11.22
N GLU A 48 11.49 -0.56 -11.71
CA GLU A 48 11.30 -1.99 -11.97
C GLU A 48 10.96 -2.76 -10.68
N LEU A 49 11.64 -2.46 -9.57
CA LEU A 49 11.34 -3.02 -8.25
C LEU A 49 9.93 -2.63 -7.76
N ALA A 50 9.52 -1.38 -7.98
CA ALA A 50 8.15 -0.94 -7.70
C ALA A 50 7.10 -1.73 -8.50
N ARG A 51 7.38 -2.09 -9.76
CA ARG A 51 6.48 -2.96 -10.54
C ARG A 51 6.38 -4.37 -9.94
N TYR A 52 7.49 -4.96 -9.49
CA TYR A 52 7.43 -6.26 -8.80
C TYR A 52 6.60 -6.17 -7.52
N SER A 53 6.72 -5.07 -6.77
CA SER A 53 5.88 -4.81 -5.60
C SER A 53 4.40 -4.72 -5.96
N ARG A 54 4.04 -3.99 -7.03
CA ARG A 54 2.66 -3.96 -7.54
C ARG A 54 2.12 -5.36 -7.83
N GLN A 55 2.88 -6.19 -8.55
CA GLN A 55 2.46 -7.56 -8.87
C GLN A 55 2.24 -8.43 -7.62
N VAL A 56 3.07 -8.24 -6.59
CA VAL A 56 2.89 -8.93 -5.29
C VAL A 56 1.64 -8.42 -4.57
N MET A 57 1.35 -7.12 -4.64
CA MET A 57 0.23 -6.52 -3.91
C MET A 57 -1.13 -6.64 -4.61
N GLU A 58 -1.15 -6.88 -5.92
CA GLU A 58 -2.37 -7.19 -6.72
C GLU A 58 -3.11 -8.44 -6.21
N ILE A 59 -2.48 -9.28 -5.38
CA ILE A 59 -3.15 -10.41 -4.73
C ILE A 59 -4.22 -9.97 -3.72
N TYR A 60 -4.09 -8.75 -3.18
CA TYR A 60 -5.06 -8.18 -2.25
C TYR A 60 -6.13 -7.44 -3.06
N PRO A 61 -7.40 -7.55 -2.67
CA PRO A 61 -8.49 -6.80 -3.30
C PRO A 61 -8.48 -5.33 -2.81
N TRP A 62 -7.31 -4.68 -2.85
CA TRP A 62 -7.10 -3.32 -2.36
C TRP A 62 -5.96 -2.60 -3.08
N ASP A 63 -6.35 -1.77 -4.05
CA ASP A 63 -5.41 -1.10 -4.96
C ASP A 63 -4.44 -0.14 -4.26
N TYR A 64 -4.78 0.38 -3.08
CA TYR A 64 -3.91 1.29 -2.30
C TYR A 64 -2.48 0.75 -2.20
N SER A 65 -2.36 -0.53 -1.85
CA SER A 65 -1.07 -1.18 -1.64
C SER A 65 -0.22 -1.30 -2.91
N THR A 66 -0.84 -1.27 -4.09
CA THR A 66 -0.16 -1.38 -5.39
C THR A 66 0.59 -0.10 -5.79
N PHE A 67 0.30 1.03 -5.15
CA PHE A 67 0.90 2.33 -5.44
C PHE A 67 2.02 2.72 -4.46
N VAL A 68 2.11 2.05 -3.29
CA VAL A 68 2.98 2.49 -2.18
C VAL A 68 4.44 2.58 -2.59
N VAL A 69 5.02 1.50 -3.16
CA VAL A 69 6.45 1.50 -3.51
C VAL A 69 6.74 2.46 -4.68
N GLU A 70 5.80 2.61 -5.60
CA GLU A 70 5.94 3.58 -6.69
C GLU A 70 5.96 5.02 -6.15
N PHE A 71 5.14 5.31 -5.12
CA PHE A 71 5.17 6.58 -4.41
C PHE A 71 6.50 6.78 -3.67
N THR A 72 7.01 5.75 -2.96
CA THR A 72 8.33 5.81 -2.31
C THR A 72 9.43 6.17 -3.31
N VAL A 73 9.44 5.53 -4.49
CA VAL A 73 10.43 5.83 -5.54
C VAL A 73 10.32 7.26 -6.03
N ALA A 74 9.11 7.75 -6.32
CA ALA A 74 8.89 9.11 -6.76
C ALA A 74 9.32 10.13 -5.68
N ALA A 75 9.05 9.83 -4.41
CA ALA A 75 9.40 10.69 -3.29
C ALA A 75 10.91 10.80 -3.10
N GLU A 76 11.61 9.67 -3.07
CA GLU A 76 13.08 9.62 -2.99
C GLU A 76 13.75 10.29 -4.21
N ALA A 77 13.15 10.17 -5.39
CA ALA A 77 13.62 10.82 -6.62
C ALA A 77 13.22 12.31 -6.71
N ARG A 78 12.48 12.84 -5.72
CA ARG A 78 11.94 14.22 -5.67
C ARG A 78 11.07 14.58 -6.89
N GLU A 79 10.33 13.61 -7.42
CA GLU A 79 9.44 13.77 -8.57
C GLU A 79 8.05 14.24 -8.10
N ALA A 80 7.91 15.54 -7.83
CA ALA A 80 6.72 16.09 -7.17
C ALA A 80 5.41 15.83 -7.92
N ASP A 81 5.39 16.02 -9.24
CA ASP A 81 4.20 15.76 -10.07
C ASP A 81 3.77 14.29 -10.00
N ARG A 82 4.75 13.37 -10.06
CA ARG A 82 4.48 11.93 -9.97
C ARG A 82 3.97 11.54 -8.59
N CYS A 83 4.53 12.15 -7.53
CA CYS A 83 4.04 11.95 -6.16
C CYS A 83 2.58 12.36 -6.04
N LEU A 84 2.19 13.53 -6.58
CA LEU A 84 0.81 14.01 -6.54
C LEU A 84 -0.15 13.08 -7.29
N GLU A 85 0.24 12.60 -8.47
CA GLU A 85 -0.56 11.64 -9.24
C GLU A 85 -0.80 10.34 -8.46
N LEU A 86 0.25 9.79 -7.84
CA LEU A 86 0.16 8.55 -7.05
C LEU A 86 -0.61 8.76 -5.75
N LEU A 87 -0.43 9.89 -5.06
CA LEU A 87 -1.20 10.24 -3.88
C LEU A 87 -2.69 10.32 -4.17
N GLU A 88 -3.08 10.91 -5.30
CA GLU A 88 -4.47 10.95 -5.74
C GLU A 88 -5.04 9.53 -5.92
N GLN A 89 -4.30 8.63 -6.56
CA GLN A 89 -4.70 7.22 -6.74
C GLN A 89 -4.81 6.48 -5.39
N MET A 90 -3.84 6.68 -4.49
CA MET A 90 -3.85 6.10 -3.14
C MET A 90 -5.05 6.59 -2.32
N LEU A 91 -5.33 7.88 -2.33
CA LEU A 91 -6.45 8.49 -1.60
C LEU A 91 -7.81 8.03 -2.15
N GLN A 92 -7.94 7.86 -3.46
CA GLN A 92 -9.12 7.27 -4.07
C GLN A 92 -9.32 5.81 -3.64
N ALA A 93 -8.26 5.00 -3.65
CA ALA A 93 -8.33 3.60 -3.23
C ALA A 93 -8.69 3.43 -1.74
N LEU A 94 -8.36 4.41 -0.90
CA LEU A 94 -8.74 4.44 0.52
C LEU A 94 -10.25 4.63 0.76
N SER A 95 -11.00 5.11 -0.24
CA SER A 95 -12.46 5.22 -0.16
C SER A 95 -13.18 3.88 -0.34
N VAL A 96 -12.48 2.85 -0.81
CA VAL A 96 -13.03 1.52 -1.07
C VAL A 96 -12.68 0.58 0.10
N PRO A 97 -13.67 0.05 0.83
CA PRO A 97 -13.40 -0.91 1.91
C PRO A 97 -12.94 -2.25 1.32
N PHE A 98 -11.81 -2.77 1.79
CA PHE A 98 -11.33 -4.10 1.38
C PHE A 98 -11.81 -5.20 2.32
N ARG A 99 -11.94 -6.41 1.78
CA ARG A 99 -12.33 -7.62 2.53
C ARG A 99 -11.39 -8.77 2.13
N LEU A 100 -10.54 -9.21 3.05
CA LEU A 100 -9.55 -10.27 2.78
C LEU A 100 -10.22 -11.61 2.56
N GLU A 101 -11.34 -11.87 3.21
CA GLU A 101 -12.11 -13.10 3.08
C GLU A 101 -12.69 -13.32 1.68
N LYS A 102 -12.72 -12.28 0.83
CA LYS A 102 -13.08 -12.39 -0.59
C LYS A 102 -11.90 -12.82 -1.47
N SER A 103 -10.68 -12.85 -0.94
CA SER A 103 -9.51 -13.35 -1.65
C SER A 103 -9.48 -14.87 -1.63
N VAL A 104 -9.14 -15.47 -2.78
CA VAL A 104 -8.89 -16.91 -2.90
C VAL A 104 -7.73 -17.36 -1.98
N LEU A 105 -6.80 -16.44 -1.64
CA LEU A 105 -5.64 -16.75 -0.80
C LEU A 105 -5.94 -16.79 0.70
N PHE A 106 -7.05 -16.19 1.16
CA PHE A 106 -7.34 -16.02 2.58
C PHE A 106 -8.76 -16.49 2.94
N ALA A 107 -9.24 -17.51 2.23
CA ALA A 107 -10.60 -18.02 2.31
C ALA A 107 -10.95 -18.62 3.69
N HIS A 108 -9.95 -19.12 4.43
CA HIS A 108 -10.14 -19.70 5.77
C HIS A 108 -9.90 -18.69 6.89
N GLN A 109 -9.39 -17.49 6.58
CA GLN A 109 -9.26 -16.44 7.59
C GLN A 109 -10.66 -16.01 8.07
N PRO A 110 -10.82 -15.78 9.39
CA PRO A 110 -12.08 -15.27 9.90
C PRO A 110 -12.38 -13.95 9.21
N ALA A 111 -13.57 -13.87 8.59
CA ALA A 111 -14.08 -12.62 8.05
C ALA A 111 -14.05 -11.59 9.18
N LYS A 112 -13.19 -10.58 9.05
CA LYS A 112 -13.27 -9.39 9.88
C LYS A 112 -14.18 -8.44 9.14
N GLU A 113 -15.17 -7.90 9.83
CA GLU A 113 -15.91 -6.78 9.26
C GLU A 113 -14.88 -5.71 8.85
N PRO A 114 -14.96 -5.20 7.61
CA PRO A 114 -14.04 -4.16 7.18
C PRO A 114 -14.17 -2.99 8.15
N ASP A 115 -13.06 -2.63 8.81
CA ASP A 115 -13.06 -1.50 9.73
C ASP A 115 -13.32 -0.23 8.92
N PRO A 116 -14.50 0.41 9.07
CA PRO A 116 -14.83 1.60 8.30
C PRO A 116 -13.93 2.78 8.65
N ALA A 117 -13.23 2.74 9.79
CA ALA A 117 -12.29 3.78 10.21
C ALA A 117 -10.89 3.60 9.63
N MET A 118 -10.49 2.39 9.21
CA MET A 118 -9.11 2.13 8.77
C MET A 118 -8.70 2.98 7.56
N GLY A 119 -9.53 3.03 6.51
CA GLY A 119 -9.25 3.87 5.34
C GLY A 119 -9.15 5.36 5.70
N ARG A 120 -9.99 5.82 6.64
CA ARG A 120 -9.96 7.20 7.16
C ARG A 120 -8.68 7.47 7.94
N GLN A 121 -8.27 6.58 8.83
CA GLN A 121 -7.06 6.72 9.64
C GLN A 121 -5.79 6.78 8.78
N ILE A 122 -5.70 5.93 7.76
CA ILE A 122 -4.58 5.93 6.82
C ILE A 122 -4.59 7.23 6.00
N LYS A 123 -5.75 7.66 5.52
CA LYS A 123 -5.91 8.96 4.84
C LYS A 123 -5.42 10.11 5.72
N GLU A 124 -5.88 10.20 6.97
CA GLU A 124 -5.50 11.25 7.92
C GLU A 124 -3.99 11.23 8.21
N THR A 125 -3.41 10.05 8.35
CA THR A 125 -1.97 9.88 8.59
C THR A 125 -1.15 10.34 7.38
N LEU A 126 -1.54 9.96 6.17
CA LEU A 126 -0.87 10.39 4.94
C LEU A 126 -0.96 11.91 4.75
N LEU A 127 -2.15 12.50 4.92
CA LEU A 127 -2.31 13.95 4.79
C LEU A 127 -1.50 14.70 5.86
N THR A 128 -1.46 14.19 7.09
CA THR A 128 -0.66 14.77 8.18
C THR A 128 0.84 14.69 7.87
N ALA A 129 1.33 13.56 7.34
CA ALA A 129 2.72 13.39 6.95
C ALA A 129 3.10 14.38 5.83
N LEU A 130 2.27 14.50 4.79
CA LEU A 130 2.48 15.45 3.70
C LEU A 130 2.53 16.91 4.17
N GLU A 131 1.78 17.25 5.22
CA GLU A 131 1.77 18.60 5.80
C GLU A 131 2.97 18.88 6.70
N ARG A 132 3.44 17.90 7.47
CA ARG A 132 4.39 18.11 8.58
C ARG A 132 5.80 17.62 8.31
N ASP A 133 5.96 16.56 7.53
CA ASP A 133 7.27 15.96 7.34
C ASP A 133 8.09 16.76 6.32
N GLU A 134 9.33 17.07 6.68
CA GLU A 134 10.26 17.79 5.81
C GLU A 134 10.64 16.99 4.55
N GLU A 135 10.51 15.67 4.63
CA GLU A 135 10.70 14.78 3.48
C GLU A 135 9.79 15.17 2.31
N TYR A 136 8.55 15.60 2.58
CA TYR A 136 7.56 15.96 1.55
C TYR A 136 7.49 17.46 1.25
N ALA A 137 8.44 18.27 1.75
CA ALA A 137 8.45 19.71 1.52
C ALA A 137 8.38 20.09 0.03
N PHE A 138 9.11 19.34 -0.81
CA PHE A 138 9.18 19.56 -2.26
C PHE A 138 7.84 19.33 -2.97
N ILE A 139 6.92 18.54 -2.40
CA ILE A 139 5.57 18.33 -2.94
C ILE A 139 4.68 19.54 -2.63
N ARG A 140 4.85 20.15 -1.44
CA ARG A 140 4.02 21.27 -0.97
C ARG A 140 4.16 22.54 -1.80
N GLU A 141 5.29 22.67 -2.50
CA GLU A 141 5.60 23.80 -3.38
C GLU A 141 4.86 23.71 -4.73
N GLN A 142 4.32 22.55 -5.09
CA GLN A 142 3.60 22.37 -6.36
C GLN A 142 2.17 22.90 -6.29
N GLU A 143 1.71 23.49 -7.39
CA GLU A 143 0.33 24.00 -7.50
C GLU A 143 -0.71 22.88 -7.26
N GLY A 144 -0.44 21.67 -7.76
CA GLY A 144 -1.34 20.51 -7.61
C GLY A 144 -1.54 20.06 -6.16
N TYR A 145 -0.63 20.39 -5.24
CA TYR A 145 -0.77 20.06 -3.83
C TYR A 145 -1.95 20.78 -3.17
N GLN A 146 -2.15 22.06 -3.51
CA GLN A 146 -3.28 22.84 -2.95
C GLN A 146 -4.63 22.30 -3.44
N GLU A 147 -4.69 21.83 -4.69
CA GLU A 147 -5.88 21.19 -5.23
C GLU A 147 -6.17 19.86 -4.52
N LEU A 148 -5.15 19.01 -4.34
CA LEU A 148 -5.26 17.75 -3.60
C LEU A 148 -5.73 17.99 -2.16
N ARG A 149 -5.13 18.95 -1.44
CA ARG A 149 -5.59 19.32 -0.10
C ARG A 149 -7.05 19.75 -0.10
N ARG A 150 -7.47 20.65 -1.00
CA ARG A 150 -8.87 21.10 -1.06
C ARG A 150 -9.84 19.94 -1.31
N LYS A 151 -9.44 18.96 -2.11
CA LYS A 151 -10.26 17.79 -2.42
C LYS A 151 -10.44 16.85 -1.24
N TYR A 152 -9.43 16.72 -0.38
CA TYR A 152 -9.39 15.71 0.69
C TYR A 152 -9.42 16.26 2.13
N ALA A 153 -9.29 17.57 2.35
CA ALA A 153 -9.26 18.20 3.68
C ALA A 153 -10.62 18.24 4.41
N ASP A 154 -11.75 18.11 3.69
CA ASP A 154 -13.10 18.33 4.25
C ASP A 154 -14.08 17.13 4.11
N ARG A 155 -13.58 15.88 4.12
CA ARG A 155 -14.43 14.67 4.08
C ARG A 155 -13.98 13.55 4.99
#